data_AF-A0A976EB97-F1
#
_entry.id   AF-A0A976EB97-F1
#
_cell.length_a   1.000
_cell.length_b   1.000
_cell.length_c   1.000
_cell.angle_alpha   90.00
_cell.angle_beta   90.00
_cell.angle_gamma   90.00
#
_symmetry.space_group_name_H-M   'P 1'
#
loop_
_entity.id
_entity.type
_entity.pdbx_description
1 polymer ?
#
loop_
_entity_poly.entity_id
_entity_poly.type
_entity_poly.pdbx_seq_one_letter_code
_entity_poly.pdbx_strand_id
1 'polypeptide(L)'
;MPQYYFLILGQMLLFFVSKKKLHLIIKQATMKTKNTAFLLLIFLTAMLSCREQEQDEPTDGPRFDKTAYRPIYATLNNIETLPPQPLRKPGKIYIRGNILLVNDIGKGIHIIDNKDPKNPQKLSFLKIIGNSDMAVKGNFLYADNASDLVVFDISNASAPKLLKQVFDVIPVKNYPDLVQIYFDCPDATKGKIVGWEKYDTEIRPRCYR
;
A
#
# COMPACT_ATOMS: atom_id res chain seq x y z
N MET A 1 -9.73 19.56 104.00
CA MET A 1 -9.15 19.88 102.67
C MET A 1 -9.91 19.13 101.56
N PRO A 2 -10.96 19.71 100.95
CA PRO A 2 -11.73 19.03 99.90
C PRO A 2 -12.09 19.93 98.70
N GLN A 3 -11.17 20.75 98.17
CA GLN A 3 -11.49 21.73 97.12
C GLN A 3 -10.72 21.57 95.79
N TYR A 4 -9.81 20.58 95.69
CA TYR A 4 -9.00 20.36 94.49
C TYR A 4 -9.52 19.25 93.56
N TYR A 5 -10.50 18.44 93.98
CA TYR A 5 -10.96 17.29 93.18
C TYR A 5 -11.92 17.66 92.04
N PHE A 6 -12.65 18.77 92.13
CA PHE A 6 -13.66 19.14 91.13
C PHE A 6 -13.08 19.86 89.89
N LEU A 7 -11.92 20.52 90.00
CA LEU A 7 -11.26 21.18 88.87
C LEU A 7 -10.55 20.21 87.92
N ILE A 8 -10.08 19.07 88.43
CA ILE A 8 -9.32 18.09 87.63
C ILE A 8 -10.25 17.25 86.73
N LEU A 9 -11.47 16.94 87.19
CA LEU A 9 -12.45 16.19 86.41
C LEU A 9 -13.04 16.99 85.23
N GLY A 10 -13.21 18.30 85.38
CA GLY A 10 -13.72 19.19 84.32
C GLY A 10 -12.76 19.38 83.14
N GLN A 11 -11.45 19.52 83.41
CA GLN A 11 -10.43 19.61 82.36
C GLN A 11 -10.23 18.27 81.63
N MET A 12 -10.37 17.14 82.31
CA MET A 12 -10.22 15.82 81.68
C MET A 12 -11.35 15.52 80.67
N LEU A 13 -12.58 15.95 80.94
CA LEU A 13 -13.71 15.79 80.00
C LEU A 13 -13.57 16.68 78.76
N LEU A 14 -13.12 17.94 78.92
CA LEU A 14 -12.88 18.86 77.79
C LEU A 14 -11.75 18.38 76.87
N PHE A 15 -10.68 17.80 77.44
CA PHE A 15 -9.61 17.16 76.66
C PHE A 15 -10.07 15.90 75.91
N PHE A 16 -10.95 15.09 76.52
CA PHE A 16 -11.49 13.88 75.88
C PHE A 16 -12.45 14.19 74.72
N VAL A 17 -13.30 15.21 74.85
CA VAL A 17 -14.20 15.66 73.78
C VAL A 17 -13.41 16.27 72.62
N SER A 18 -12.36 17.04 72.90
CA SER A 18 -11.45 17.63 71.89
C SER A 18 -10.69 16.55 71.09
N LYS A 19 -10.13 15.53 71.76
CA LYS A 19 -9.44 14.41 71.07
C LYS A 19 -10.36 13.59 70.18
N LYS A 20 -11.60 13.28 70.59
CA LYS A 20 -12.55 12.53 69.76
C LYS A 20 -12.98 13.31 68.51
N LYS A 21 -13.22 14.62 68.64
CA LYS A 21 -13.60 15.49 67.51
C LYS A 21 -12.44 15.65 66.52
N LEU A 22 -11.22 15.82 67.01
CA LEU A 22 -10.00 15.85 66.17
C LEU A 22 -9.77 14.52 65.45
N HIS A 23 -9.97 13.39 66.14
CA HIS A 23 -9.82 12.05 65.54
C HIS A 23 -10.88 11.77 64.46
N LEU A 24 -12.10 12.29 64.62
CA LEU A 24 -13.16 12.18 63.61
C LEU A 24 -12.86 13.05 62.37
N ILE A 25 -12.37 14.28 62.57
CA ILE A 25 -11.98 15.18 61.47
C ILE A 25 -10.79 14.63 60.69
N ILE A 26 -9.79 14.06 61.37
CA ILE A 26 -8.65 13.39 60.72
C ILE A 26 -9.11 12.15 59.92
N LYS A 27 -10.03 11.33 60.45
CA LYS A 27 -10.61 10.20 59.71
C LYS A 27 -11.42 10.65 58.48
N GLN A 28 -12.19 11.74 58.59
CA GLN A 28 -12.95 12.28 57.47
C GLN A 28 -12.07 12.94 56.39
N ALA A 29 -11.02 13.67 56.80
CA ALA A 29 -10.04 14.26 55.89
C ALA A 29 -9.20 13.18 55.19
N THR A 30 -8.75 12.16 55.91
CA THR A 30 -8.01 11.02 55.32
C THR A 30 -8.88 10.16 54.39
N MET A 31 -10.18 10.01 54.64
CA MET A 31 -11.11 9.37 53.69
C MET A 31 -11.32 10.19 52.42
N LYS A 32 -11.50 11.52 52.52
CA LYS A 32 -11.63 12.39 51.34
C LYS A 32 -10.38 12.39 50.47
N THR A 33 -9.19 12.48 51.08
CA THR A 33 -7.91 12.44 50.34
C THR A 33 -7.62 11.06 49.73
N LYS A 34 -8.03 9.97 50.38
CA LYS A 34 -7.95 8.62 49.79
C LYS A 34 -8.91 8.43 48.61
N ASN A 35 -10.13 8.95 48.69
CA ASN A 35 -11.09 8.88 47.58
C ASN A 35 -10.67 9.72 46.37
N THR A 36 -10.15 10.94 46.58
CA THR A 36 -9.66 11.77 45.47
C THR A 36 -8.38 11.21 44.86
N ALA A 37 -7.46 10.69 45.65
CA ALA A 37 -6.25 10.02 45.15
C ALA A 37 -6.60 8.73 44.37
N PHE A 38 -7.59 7.96 44.83
CA PHE A 38 -8.07 6.77 44.13
C PHE A 38 -8.74 7.11 42.79
N LEU A 39 -9.56 8.17 42.74
CA LEU A 39 -10.18 8.65 41.51
C LEU A 39 -9.15 9.19 40.50
N LEU A 40 -8.12 9.92 40.98
CA LEU A 40 -7.00 10.39 40.14
C LEU A 40 -6.17 9.22 39.60
N LEU A 41 -5.93 8.17 40.40
CA LEU A 41 -5.21 6.98 39.97
C LEU A 41 -5.99 6.22 38.89
N ILE A 42 -7.31 6.07 39.05
CA ILE A 42 -8.19 5.47 38.03
C ILE A 42 -8.14 6.28 36.73
N PHE A 43 -8.21 7.61 36.83
CA PHE A 43 -8.13 8.49 35.66
C PHE A 43 -6.77 8.42 34.96
N LEU A 44 -5.66 8.29 35.71
CA LEU A 44 -4.32 8.06 35.16
C LEU A 44 -4.20 6.71 34.44
N THR A 45 -4.78 5.65 35.00
CA THR A 45 -4.78 4.31 34.36
C THR A 45 -5.66 4.25 33.11
N ALA A 46 -6.73 5.05 33.05
CA ALA A 46 -7.58 5.15 31.86
C ALA A 46 -6.85 5.82 30.68
N MET A 47 -5.98 6.80 30.95
CA MET A 47 -5.17 7.48 29.93
C MET A 47 -4.00 6.64 29.40
N LEU A 48 -3.57 5.61 30.15
CA LEU A 48 -2.55 4.65 29.69
C LEU A 48 -3.15 3.52 28.81
N SER A 49 -4.47 3.47 28.66
CA SER A 49 -5.15 2.48 27.81
C SER A 49 -5.29 2.93 26.36
N CYS A 50 -4.30 3.65 25.82
CA CYS A 50 -4.10 3.66 24.37
C CYS A 50 -3.46 2.32 23.99
N ARG A 51 -4.28 1.28 23.88
CA ARG A 51 -3.86 0.02 23.26
C ARG A 51 -3.76 0.29 21.76
N GLU A 52 -2.55 0.42 21.24
CA GLU A 52 -2.32 0.27 19.80
C GLU A 52 -2.93 -1.08 19.41
N GLN A 53 -3.87 -1.04 18.47
CA GLN A 53 -4.48 -2.23 17.92
C GLN A 53 -3.43 -2.90 17.03
N GLU A 54 -2.57 -3.72 17.65
CA GLU A 54 -1.73 -4.67 16.94
C GLU A 54 -2.68 -5.61 16.18
N GLN A 55 -2.76 -5.46 14.86
CA GLN A 55 -3.48 -6.40 14.02
C GLN A 55 -2.75 -7.73 14.13
N ASP A 56 -3.29 -8.65 14.94
CA ASP A 56 -2.78 -10.02 15.11
C ASP A 56 -2.27 -10.56 13.76
N GLU A 57 -0.99 -10.91 13.66
CA GLU A 57 -0.45 -11.50 12.44
C GLU A 57 -1.11 -12.88 12.24
N PRO A 58 -1.67 -13.19 11.05
CA PRO A 58 -2.25 -14.49 10.81
C PRO A 58 -1.13 -15.53 10.92
N THR A 59 -1.41 -16.70 11.52
CA THR A 59 -0.45 -17.81 11.56
C THR A 59 -0.07 -18.35 10.18
N ASP A 60 -0.87 -18.00 9.16
CA ASP A 60 -0.69 -18.41 7.76
C ASP A 60 -0.72 -17.15 6.87
N GLY A 61 0.45 -16.56 6.65
CA GLY A 61 0.65 -15.37 5.82
C GLY A 61 2.04 -14.74 6.01
N PRO A 62 2.52 -13.91 5.06
CA PRO A 62 3.75 -13.17 5.24
C PRO A 62 3.59 -12.15 6.37
N ARG A 63 4.73 -11.74 6.95
CA ARG A 63 4.78 -10.61 7.88
C ARG A 63 4.27 -9.35 7.18
N PHE A 64 3.40 -8.59 7.83
CA PHE A 64 2.87 -7.37 7.24
C PHE A 64 3.73 -6.16 7.64
N ASP A 65 4.46 -5.61 6.68
CA ASP A 65 5.39 -4.49 6.86
C ASP A 65 4.76 -3.12 6.57
N LYS A 66 3.43 -3.03 6.59
CA LYS A 66 2.64 -1.85 6.19
C LYS A 66 2.82 -1.45 4.72
N THR A 67 3.26 -2.38 3.87
CA THR A 67 3.26 -2.18 2.43
C THR A 67 2.43 -3.24 1.73
N ALA A 68 1.77 -2.83 0.64
CA ALA A 68 1.03 -3.70 -0.25
C ALA A 68 1.19 -3.29 -1.72
N TYR A 69 0.65 -4.12 -2.62
CA TYR A 69 0.57 -3.84 -4.05
C TYR A 69 -0.89 -3.72 -4.49
N ARG A 70 -1.19 -2.74 -5.34
CA ARG A 70 -2.51 -2.62 -5.97
C ARG A 70 -2.44 -2.87 -7.47
N PRO A 71 -3.46 -3.52 -8.05
CA PRO A 71 -3.51 -3.76 -9.48
C PRO A 71 -3.75 -2.44 -10.23
N ILE A 72 -3.00 -2.25 -11.30
CA ILE A 72 -3.21 -1.19 -12.28
C ILE A 72 -4.11 -1.76 -13.37
N TYR A 73 -5.31 -1.20 -13.52
CA TYR A 73 -6.24 -1.62 -14.56
C TYR A 73 -6.12 -0.76 -15.82
N ALA A 74 -6.36 -1.37 -16.97
CA ALA A 74 -6.50 -0.64 -18.22
C ALA A 74 -7.60 -1.22 -19.11
N THR A 75 -8.14 -0.35 -19.95
CA THR A 75 -8.94 -0.69 -21.13
C THR A 75 -8.01 -0.83 -22.33
N LEU A 76 -8.13 -1.93 -23.07
CA LEU A 76 -7.17 -2.34 -24.11
C LEU A 76 -7.56 -1.89 -25.53
N ASN A 77 -8.53 -0.97 -25.64
CA ASN A 77 -9.22 -0.64 -26.88
C ASN A 77 -8.41 0.27 -27.81
N ASN A 78 -7.30 0.85 -27.33
CA ASN A 78 -6.61 1.97 -27.97
C ASN A 78 -5.22 1.58 -28.47
N ILE A 79 -5.17 0.63 -29.39
CA ILE A 79 -3.95 0.25 -30.11
C ILE A 79 -3.74 1.21 -31.28
N GLU A 80 -2.68 2.01 -31.24
CA GLU A 80 -2.47 3.12 -32.16
C GLU A 80 -1.00 3.25 -32.58
N THR A 81 -0.75 3.61 -33.83
CA THR A 81 0.57 4.08 -34.27
C THR A 81 0.65 5.59 -34.06
N LEU A 82 1.54 6.03 -33.19
CA LEU A 82 1.76 7.43 -32.85
C LEU A 82 3.11 7.95 -33.39
N PRO A 83 3.26 9.28 -33.51
CA PRO A 83 4.58 9.89 -33.70
C PRO A 83 5.56 9.48 -32.59
N PRO A 84 6.89 9.57 -32.84
CA PRO A 84 7.92 9.25 -31.86
C PRO A 84 7.65 9.82 -30.46
N GLN A 85 7.82 8.98 -29.44
CA GLN A 85 7.64 9.36 -28.04
C GLN A 85 8.98 9.35 -27.27
N PRO A 86 9.07 10.05 -26.14
CA PRO A 86 10.18 9.86 -25.20
C PRO A 86 10.14 8.43 -24.63
N LEU A 87 11.31 7.78 -24.58
CA LEU A 87 11.47 6.49 -23.92
C LEU A 87 11.46 6.69 -22.40
N ARG A 88 10.59 5.99 -21.68
CA ARG A 88 10.41 6.18 -20.24
C ARG A 88 10.94 5.01 -19.43
N LYS A 89 10.48 3.79 -19.71
CA LYS A 89 10.87 2.58 -18.98
C LYS A 89 11.27 1.50 -19.99
N PRO A 90 12.50 1.54 -20.52
CA PRO A 90 12.93 0.55 -21.50
C PRO A 90 12.91 -0.86 -20.91
N GLY A 91 12.42 -1.79 -21.71
CA GLY A 91 12.46 -3.23 -21.45
C GLY A 91 13.26 -3.94 -22.55
N LYS A 92 12.68 -5.02 -23.07
CA LYS A 92 13.29 -5.84 -24.12
C LYS A 92 13.57 -5.03 -25.38
N ILE A 93 14.65 -5.38 -26.07
CA ILE A 93 15.04 -4.83 -27.37
C ILE A 93 15.03 -5.96 -28.39
N TYR A 94 14.52 -5.69 -29.58
CA TYR A 94 14.59 -6.58 -30.73
C TYR A 94 15.20 -5.85 -31.93
N ILE A 95 15.98 -6.57 -32.74
CA ILE A 95 16.65 -6.01 -33.92
C ILE A 95 16.17 -6.75 -35.17
N ARG A 96 15.68 -6.01 -36.17
CA ARG A 96 15.33 -6.52 -37.50
C ARG A 96 16.04 -5.68 -38.56
N GLY A 97 17.15 -6.21 -39.11
CA GLY A 97 18.02 -5.42 -39.97
C GLY A 97 18.56 -4.21 -39.21
N ASN A 98 18.30 -3.01 -39.71
CA ASN A 98 18.68 -1.75 -39.05
C ASN A 98 17.61 -1.21 -38.09
N ILE A 99 16.45 -1.87 -37.98
CA ILE A 99 15.36 -1.38 -37.14
C ILE A 99 15.51 -1.94 -35.72
N LEU A 100 15.58 -1.03 -34.74
CA LEU A 100 15.44 -1.36 -33.32
C LEU A 100 13.97 -1.22 -32.93
N LEU A 101 13.46 -2.25 -32.26
CA LEU A 101 12.20 -2.23 -31.56
C LEU A 101 12.53 -2.24 -30.07
N VAL A 102 12.07 -1.23 -29.33
CA VAL A 102 12.34 -1.09 -27.90
C VAL A 102 11.02 -1.06 -27.16
N ASN A 103 10.76 -2.05 -26.31
CA ASN A 103 9.59 -2.04 -25.45
C ASN A 103 9.74 -0.92 -24.40
N ASP A 104 8.72 -0.09 -24.25
CA ASP A 104 8.50 0.80 -23.13
C ASP A 104 7.44 0.18 -22.22
N ILE A 105 7.90 -0.45 -21.16
CA ILE A 105 7.13 -1.44 -20.37
C ILE A 105 5.77 -0.85 -19.97
N GLY A 106 4.70 -1.55 -20.37
CA GLY A 106 3.31 -1.21 -20.09
C GLY A 106 2.70 -0.13 -21.00
N LYS A 107 3.49 0.50 -21.87
CA LYS A 107 3.06 1.57 -22.77
C LYS A 107 3.01 1.16 -24.24
N GLY A 108 4.01 0.40 -24.69
CA GLY A 108 4.10 0.01 -26.10
C GLY A 108 5.53 -0.12 -26.60
N ILE A 109 5.73 0.04 -27.92
CA ILE A 109 6.99 -0.28 -28.59
C ILE A 109 7.47 0.91 -29.43
N HIS A 110 8.70 1.37 -29.17
CA HIS A 110 9.38 2.35 -30.00
C HIS A 110 9.98 1.68 -31.23
N ILE A 111 9.84 2.31 -32.40
CA ILE A 111 10.48 1.88 -33.64
C ILE A 111 11.52 2.91 -34.03
N ILE A 112 12.76 2.46 -34.19
CA ILE A 112 13.91 3.32 -34.38
C ILE A 112 14.73 2.78 -35.55
N ASP A 113 15.04 3.62 -36.52
CA ASP A 113 16.05 3.33 -37.55
C ASP A 113 17.43 3.56 -36.95
N ASN A 114 18.24 2.51 -36.95
CA ASN A 114 19.62 2.48 -36.46
C ASN A 114 20.61 2.23 -37.59
N LYS A 115 20.31 2.67 -38.82
CA LYS A 115 21.23 2.61 -39.97
C LYS A 115 22.54 3.35 -39.71
N ASP A 116 22.48 4.50 -39.03
CA ASP A 116 23.65 5.17 -38.46
C ASP A 116 23.61 5.04 -36.92
N PRO A 117 24.39 4.11 -36.32
CA PRO A 117 24.41 3.92 -34.88
C PRO A 117 24.87 5.14 -34.07
N LYS A 118 25.56 6.10 -34.70
CA LYS A 118 25.94 7.36 -34.03
C LYS A 118 24.78 8.35 -33.94
N ASN A 119 23.75 8.18 -34.78
CA ASN A 119 22.60 9.07 -34.85
C ASN A 119 21.30 8.29 -35.17
N PRO A 120 20.79 7.47 -34.22
CA PRO A 120 19.56 6.71 -34.44
C PRO A 120 18.34 7.62 -34.60
N GLN A 121 17.47 7.30 -35.54
CA GLN A 121 16.27 8.07 -35.86
C GLN A 121 15.01 7.36 -35.34
N LYS A 122 14.29 7.99 -34.42
CA LYS A 122 12.99 7.48 -33.97
C LYS A 122 11.96 7.68 -35.09
N LEU A 123 11.31 6.59 -35.52
CA LEU A 123 10.35 6.61 -36.62
C LEU A 123 8.91 6.76 -36.12
N SER A 124 8.52 5.92 -35.17
CA SER A 124 7.16 5.87 -34.63
C SER A 124 7.10 5.21 -33.26
N PHE A 125 5.95 5.28 -32.61
CA PHE A 125 5.65 4.58 -31.36
C PHE A 125 4.34 3.82 -31.50
N LEU A 126 4.38 2.50 -31.30
CA LEU A 126 3.19 1.66 -31.22
C LEU A 126 2.67 1.71 -29.79
N LYS A 127 1.57 2.42 -29.57
CA LYS A 127 0.88 2.43 -28.29
C LYS A 127 0.12 1.11 -28.13
N ILE A 128 0.60 0.29 -27.20
CA ILE A 128 0.04 -1.03 -26.88
C ILE A 128 0.02 -1.11 -25.35
N ILE A 129 -1.10 -0.75 -24.75
CA ILE A 129 -1.21 -0.66 -23.29
C ILE A 129 -1.07 -2.04 -22.67
N GLY A 130 -0.28 -2.15 -21.60
CA GLY A 130 0.00 -3.45 -20.99
C GLY A 130 0.95 -4.33 -21.81
N ASN A 131 1.72 -3.76 -22.75
CA ASN A 131 2.76 -4.51 -23.43
C ASN A 131 3.93 -4.84 -22.49
N SER A 132 4.19 -6.13 -22.31
CA SER A 132 5.30 -6.68 -21.50
C SER A 132 6.37 -7.35 -22.36
N ASP A 133 5.97 -8.04 -23.42
CA ASP A 133 6.88 -8.74 -24.30
C ASP A 133 6.54 -8.54 -25.78
N MET A 134 7.52 -8.88 -26.62
CA MET A 134 7.40 -8.90 -28.07
C MET A 134 8.30 -9.97 -28.70
N ALA A 135 7.92 -10.38 -29.90
CA ALA A 135 8.68 -11.25 -30.79
C ALA A 135 8.50 -10.80 -32.24
N VAL A 136 9.48 -11.10 -33.10
CA VAL A 136 9.39 -10.78 -34.53
C VAL A 136 9.68 -12.01 -35.36
N LYS A 137 8.87 -12.23 -36.40
CA LYS A 137 9.11 -13.26 -37.42
C LYS A 137 8.92 -12.65 -38.80
N GLY A 138 10.02 -12.52 -39.56
CA GLY A 138 9.99 -11.85 -40.86
C GLY A 138 9.56 -10.39 -40.73
N ASN A 139 8.41 -10.03 -41.31
CA ASN A 139 7.83 -8.68 -41.25
C ASN A 139 6.76 -8.54 -40.16
N PHE A 140 6.51 -9.58 -39.36
CA PHE A 140 5.45 -9.56 -38.38
C PHE A 140 6.01 -9.35 -36.98
N LEU A 141 5.52 -8.32 -36.30
CA LEU A 141 5.74 -8.05 -34.89
C LEU A 141 4.54 -8.60 -34.11
N TYR A 142 4.83 -9.51 -33.18
CA TYR A 142 3.90 -10.05 -32.21
C TYR A 142 4.17 -9.35 -30.88
N ALA A 143 3.14 -8.82 -30.24
CA ALA A 143 3.30 -8.09 -29.00
C ALA A 143 2.14 -8.41 -28.05
N ASP A 144 2.46 -8.44 -26.76
CA ASP A 144 1.43 -8.57 -25.72
C ASP A 144 0.61 -7.28 -25.65
N ASN A 145 -0.68 -7.42 -25.39
CA ASN A 145 -1.57 -6.35 -24.98
C ASN A 145 -2.35 -6.87 -23.77
N ALA A 146 -1.66 -6.95 -22.62
CA ALA A 146 -2.12 -7.66 -21.44
C ALA A 146 -2.50 -9.14 -21.74
N SER A 147 -3.78 -9.49 -21.74
CA SER A 147 -4.28 -10.83 -22.06
C SER A 147 -4.34 -11.13 -23.55
N ASP A 148 -4.24 -10.10 -24.39
CA ASP A 148 -4.44 -10.21 -25.82
C ASP A 148 -3.10 -10.28 -26.55
N LEU A 149 -3.09 -10.92 -27.73
CA LEU A 149 -1.97 -10.91 -28.65
C LEU A 149 -2.28 -10.00 -29.83
N VAL A 150 -1.42 -9.01 -30.09
CA VAL A 150 -1.53 -8.13 -31.26
C VAL A 150 -0.43 -8.43 -32.26
N VAL A 151 -0.78 -8.32 -33.55
CA VAL A 151 0.13 -8.59 -34.66
C VAL A 151 0.17 -7.38 -35.59
N PHE A 152 1.36 -6.85 -35.79
CA PHE A 152 1.64 -5.76 -36.72
C PHE A 152 2.44 -6.24 -37.92
N ASP A 153 2.12 -5.73 -39.11
CA ASP A 153 3.06 -5.71 -40.23
C ASP A 153 4.01 -4.52 -40.06
N ILE A 154 5.30 -4.81 -39.96
CA ILE A 154 6.41 -3.85 -39.88
C ILE A 154 7.27 -3.86 -41.15
N SER A 155 6.72 -4.28 -42.30
CA SER A 155 7.36 -4.18 -43.61
C SER A 155 7.81 -2.75 -43.93
N ASN A 156 6.95 -1.76 -43.65
CA ASN A 156 7.29 -0.35 -43.57
C ASN A 156 7.40 0.08 -42.10
N ALA A 157 8.63 0.18 -41.59
CA ALA A 157 8.90 0.51 -40.19
C ALA A 157 8.43 1.93 -39.79
N SER A 158 8.30 2.85 -40.75
CA SER A 158 7.79 4.21 -40.49
C SER A 158 6.26 4.28 -40.45
N ALA A 159 5.57 3.24 -40.96
CA ALA A 159 4.12 3.15 -40.94
C ALA A 159 3.65 1.71 -40.69
N PRO A 160 3.90 1.14 -39.50
CA PRO A 160 3.41 -0.18 -39.15
C PRO A 160 1.89 -0.26 -39.17
N LYS A 161 1.37 -1.43 -39.55
CA LYS A 161 -0.07 -1.66 -39.67
C LYS A 161 -0.51 -2.76 -38.71
N LEU A 162 -1.49 -2.46 -37.85
CA LEU A 162 -2.16 -3.49 -37.06
C LEU A 162 -2.91 -4.43 -38.01
N LEU A 163 -2.59 -5.71 -37.96
CA LEU A 163 -3.24 -6.73 -38.79
C LEU A 163 -4.29 -7.51 -38.00
N LYS A 164 -3.98 -7.85 -36.75
CA LYS A 164 -4.82 -8.73 -35.94
C LYS A 164 -4.67 -8.45 -34.46
N GLN A 165 -5.77 -8.58 -33.74
CA GLN A 165 -5.81 -8.73 -32.29
C GLN A 165 -6.52 -10.05 -31.99
N VAL A 166 -5.94 -10.84 -31.10
CA VAL A 166 -6.51 -12.10 -30.62
C VAL A 166 -6.73 -11.95 -29.13
N PHE A 167 -7.99 -12.00 -28.72
CA PHE A 167 -8.39 -11.73 -27.34
C PHE A 167 -8.12 -12.92 -26.42
N ASP A 168 -7.67 -12.64 -25.20
CA ASP A 168 -7.61 -13.60 -24.09
C ASP A 168 -6.80 -14.89 -24.37
N VAL A 169 -5.70 -14.77 -25.10
CA VAL A 169 -4.79 -15.90 -25.42
C VAL A 169 -3.54 -15.95 -24.56
N ILE A 170 -3.22 -14.87 -23.84
CA ILE A 170 -2.09 -14.79 -22.92
C ILE A 170 -2.63 -14.86 -21.48
N PRO A 171 -2.22 -15.86 -20.67
CA PRO A 171 -2.63 -15.94 -19.27
C PRO A 171 -2.10 -14.75 -18.47
N VAL A 172 -3.01 -13.91 -17.95
CA VAL A 172 -2.64 -12.80 -17.06
C VAL A 172 -2.65 -13.29 -15.62
N LYS A 173 -1.56 -12.99 -14.89
CA LYS A 173 -1.49 -13.29 -13.46
C LYS A 173 -2.38 -12.33 -12.69
N ASN A 174 -3.23 -12.90 -11.84
CA ASN A 174 -4.07 -12.17 -10.89
C ASN A 174 -3.32 -11.86 -9.58
N TYR A 175 -1.99 -11.81 -9.63
CA TYR A 175 -1.13 -11.51 -8.48
C TYR A 175 0.20 -10.90 -8.97
N PRO A 176 0.90 -10.11 -8.14
CA PRO A 176 2.23 -9.61 -8.48
C PRO A 176 3.25 -10.75 -8.59
N ASP A 177 4.31 -10.55 -9.37
CA ASP A 177 5.39 -11.54 -9.54
C ASP A 177 6.22 -11.79 -8.27
N LEU A 178 6.05 -10.95 -7.25
CA LEU A 178 6.69 -11.08 -5.95
C LEU A 178 5.99 -12.13 -5.06
N VAL A 179 6.73 -12.62 -4.07
CA VAL A 179 6.27 -13.57 -3.04
C VAL A 179 6.50 -12.97 -1.65
N GLN A 180 5.83 -13.52 -0.65
CA GLN A 180 5.77 -13.01 0.72
C GLN A 180 5.31 -11.55 0.81
N ILE A 181 4.27 -11.19 0.06
CA ILE A 181 3.70 -9.84 0.01
C ILE A 181 2.18 -9.84 0.12
N TYR A 182 1.63 -8.72 0.56
CA TYR A 182 0.20 -8.44 0.48
C TYR A 182 -0.16 -7.61 -0.75
N PHE A 183 -1.37 -7.81 -1.26
CA PHE A 183 -1.90 -7.04 -2.38
C PHE A 183 -3.42 -6.91 -2.34
N ASP A 184 -3.94 -5.86 -2.98
CA ASP A 184 -5.37 -5.71 -3.19
C ASP A 184 -5.86 -6.82 -4.12
N CYS A 185 -6.89 -7.55 -3.68
CA CYS A 185 -7.46 -8.63 -4.47
C CYS A 185 -7.98 -8.07 -5.81
N PRO A 186 -7.64 -8.71 -6.95
CA PRO A 186 -8.17 -8.36 -8.25
C PRO A 186 -9.70 -8.26 -8.30
N ASP A 187 -10.16 -7.26 -9.04
CA ASP A 187 -11.56 -6.99 -9.33
C ASP A 187 -11.75 -7.01 -10.85
N ALA A 188 -12.39 -8.08 -11.33
CA ALA A 188 -12.60 -8.30 -12.77
C ALA A 188 -13.46 -7.20 -13.42
N THR A 189 -14.21 -6.39 -12.64
CA THR A 189 -15.06 -5.32 -13.17
C THR A 189 -14.27 -4.06 -13.53
N LYS A 190 -13.03 -3.91 -13.04
CA LYS A 190 -12.21 -2.71 -13.24
C LYS A 190 -11.39 -2.72 -14.54
N GLY A 191 -11.41 -3.82 -15.29
CA GLY A 191 -10.68 -3.98 -16.55
C GLY A 191 -9.60 -5.05 -16.45
N LYS A 192 -8.64 -5.02 -17.38
CA LYS A 192 -7.53 -5.99 -17.41
C LYS A 192 -6.36 -5.44 -16.58
N ILE A 193 -5.71 -6.31 -15.81
CA ILE A 193 -4.53 -5.92 -15.01
C ILE A 193 -3.33 -5.79 -15.96
N VAL A 194 -2.70 -4.61 -15.95
CA VAL A 194 -1.52 -4.28 -16.76
C VAL A 194 -0.27 -4.03 -15.93
N GLY A 195 -0.39 -4.11 -14.60
CA GLY A 195 0.73 -3.92 -13.70
C GLY A 195 0.30 -3.89 -12.24
N TRP A 196 1.28 -3.70 -11.38
CA TRP A 196 1.11 -3.61 -9.94
C TRP A 196 1.90 -2.42 -9.41
N GLU A 197 1.29 -1.64 -8.53
CA GLU A 197 1.90 -0.48 -7.91
C GLU A 197 2.06 -0.72 -6.40
N LYS A 198 3.27 -0.51 -5.88
CA LYS A 198 3.57 -0.59 -4.44
C LYS A 198 3.02 0.66 -3.75
N TYR A 199 2.37 0.50 -2.59
CA TYR A 199 1.89 1.60 -1.77
C TYR A 199 1.92 1.26 -0.29
N ASP A 200 2.07 2.29 0.56
CA ASP A 200 2.05 2.14 2.01
C ASP A 200 0.61 2.15 2.54
N THR A 201 0.32 1.30 3.53
CA THR A 201 -1.01 1.14 4.12
C THR A 201 -0.95 0.62 5.56
N GLU A 202 -1.81 1.19 6.41
CA GLU A 202 -2.04 0.70 7.78
C GLU A 202 -3.01 -0.49 7.82
N ILE A 203 -3.76 -0.71 6.74
CA ILE A 203 -4.72 -1.80 6.61
C ILE A 203 -4.07 -2.94 5.81
N ARG A 204 -4.00 -4.12 6.42
CA ARG A 204 -3.54 -5.36 5.79
C ARG A 204 -4.56 -5.83 4.72
N PRO A 205 -4.17 -5.92 3.44
CA PRO A 205 -5.04 -6.49 2.41
C PRO A 205 -5.36 -7.96 2.66
N ARG A 206 -6.47 -8.44 2.08
CA ARG A 206 -6.90 -9.84 2.20
C ARG A 206 -6.05 -10.80 1.37
N CYS A 207 -5.57 -10.36 0.21
CA CYS A 207 -4.80 -11.22 -0.68
C CYS A 207 -3.31 -11.13 -0.36
N TYR A 208 -2.65 -12.28 -0.34
CA TYR A 208 -1.21 -12.42 -0.16
C TYR A 208 -0.68 -13.56 -1.02
N ARG A 209 0.64 -13.56 -1.22
CA ARG A 209 1.39 -14.58 -1.94
C ARG A 209 2.75 -14.73 -1.29
#